data_AF-A0A133U3B1-F1
#
_entry.id   AF-A0A133U3B1-F1
#
_cell.length_a   1.000
_cell.length_b   1.000
_cell.length_c   1.000
_cell.angle_alpha   90.00
_cell.angle_beta   90.00
_cell.angle_gamma   90.00
#
_symmetry.space_group_name_H-M   'P 1'
#
loop_
_entity.id
_entity.type
_entity.pdbx_description
1 polymer ?
#
loop_
_entity_poly.entity_id
_entity_poly.type
_entity_poly.pdbx_seq_one_letter_code
_entity_poly.pdbx_strand_id
1 'polypeptide(L)'
;SRLPGTNLGIKFAVLSVVEESKTLTLKTKQVNPIESEVSVLGEMLDYAEEVLNPSLVLLDRGFYSVEAIGELKSRSMGFTMPAKKTNPVKKTCKKFKKGEAPPEIGYTVSGAKGEEDVRLLLTEKETENGTEIHPFITNLEITPEEASENYSWRWRIETNIRELEKFKPQTTSQSMELRRLYFLFSVTLYNLWIITRNGSEHPRAREFKEWLEFELLAFKVLEEYMAEPPPPHTPA
;
A
#
# COMPACT_ATOMS: atom_id res chain seq x y z
N SER A 1 24.51 -18.61 -2.19
CA SER A 1 25.34 -17.81 -1.26
C SER A 1 24.42 -16.98 -0.37
N ARG A 2 24.33 -17.33 0.92
CA ARG A 2 23.55 -16.57 1.92
C ARG A 2 24.37 -15.35 2.33
N LEU A 3 24.01 -14.17 1.83
CA LEU A 3 24.49 -12.91 2.38
C LEU A 3 23.50 -12.44 3.47
N PRO A 4 23.99 -11.98 4.64
CA PRO A 4 23.15 -11.31 5.63
C PRO A 4 22.53 -10.07 4.97
N GLY A 5 21.21 -9.91 5.12
CA GLY A 5 20.46 -8.81 4.49
C GLY A 5 21.06 -7.46 4.87
N THR A 6 21.45 -6.68 3.86
CA THR A 6 21.83 -5.28 4.05
C THR A 6 20.63 -4.52 4.62
N ASN A 7 20.83 -3.74 5.68
CA ASN A 7 19.87 -2.76 6.22
C ASN A 7 19.59 -1.59 5.25
N LEU A 8 19.81 -1.79 3.96
CA LEU A 8 19.79 -0.78 2.91
C LEU A 8 18.77 -1.23 1.87
N GLY A 9 17.64 -0.53 1.82
CA GLY A 9 16.55 -0.78 0.88
C GLY A 9 15.92 0.55 0.49
N ILE A 10 15.32 0.58 -0.70
CA ILE A 10 14.53 1.75 -1.13
C ILE A 10 13.15 1.61 -0.52
N LYS A 11 12.72 2.64 0.21
CA LYS A 11 11.38 2.72 0.79
C LYS A 11 10.48 3.53 -0.16
N PHE A 12 9.30 2.99 -0.43
CA PHE A 12 8.23 3.70 -1.13
C PHE A 12 7.00 3.78 -0.23
N ALA A 13 6.38 4.95 -0.21
CA ALA A 13 5.01 5.10 0.24
C ALA A 13 4.08 4.95 -0.97
N VAL A 14 2.97 4.23 -0.76
CA VAL A 14 2.02 3.87 -1.82
C VAL A 14 0.63 4.23 -1.32
N LEU A 15 -0.04 5.11 -2.06
CA LEU A 15 -1.45 5.43 -1.89
C LEU A 15 -2.25 4.61 -2.90
N SER A 16 -3.20 3.81 -2.42
CA SER A 16 -4.10 3.02 -3.27
C SER A 16 -5.55 3.32 -2.93
N VAL A 17 -6.40 3.31 -3.95
CA VAL A 17 -7.86 3.27 -3.79
C VAL A 17 -8.33 1.83 -3.95
N VAL A 18 -9.24 1.40 -3.08
CA VAL A 18 -9.79 0.04 -3.09
C VAL A 18 -11.29 0.11 -3.37
N GLU A 19 -11.71 -0.57 -4.43
CA GLU A 19 -13.11 -0.76 -4.84
C GLU A 19 -13.40 -2.27 -4.91
N GLU A 20 -14.67 -2.66 -4.87
CA GLU A 20 -15.19 -4.03 -4.73
C GLU A 20 -14.44 -5.10 -5.54
N SER A 21 -13.90 -4.77 -6.71
CA SER A 21 -13.06 -5.67 -7.53
C SER A 21 -11.71 -5.11 -7.99
N LYS A 22 -11.43 -3.82 -7.73
CA LYS A 22 -10.26 -3.12 -8.25
C LYS A 22 -9.45 -2.49 -7.13
N THR A 23 -8.15 -2.51 -7.29
CA THR A 23 -7.28 -1.71 -6.43
C THR A 23 -6.29 -1.02 -7.32
N LEU A 24 -6.34 0.30 -7.34
CA LEU A 24 -5.48 1.11 -8.18
C LEU A 24 -4.49 1.84 -7.30
N THR A 25 -3.24 1.90 -7.74
CA THR A 25 -2.23 2.73 -7.10
C THR A 25 -2.37 4.14 -7.64
N LEU A 26 -2.78 5.09 -6.81
CA LEU A 26 -3.00 6.47 -7.20
C LEU A 26 -1.70 7.28 -7.23
N LYS A 27 -0.87 7.09 -6.20
CA LYS A 27 0.39 7.80 -6.04
C LYS A 27 1.42 6.92 -5.37
N THR A 28 2.67 7.09 -5.78
CA THR A 28 3.81 6.52 -5.07
C THR A 28 4.86 7.59 -4.86
N LYS A 29 5.56 7.51 -3.72
CA LYS A 29 6.64 8.43 -3.38
C LYS A 29 7.81 7.62 -2.83
N GLN A 30 9.00 7.87 -3.35
CA GLN A 30 10.22 7.38 -2.71
C GLN A 30 10.41 8.15 -1.40
N VAL A 31 10.51 7.41 -0.29
CA VAL A 31 10.68 8.01 1.04
C VAL A 31 12.16 8.11 1.34
N ASN A 32 12.64 9.34 1.55
CA ASN A 32 14.02 9.57 1.97
C ASN A 32 14.19 9.21 3.45
N PRO A 33 15.39 8.76 3.87
CA PRO A 33 15.65 8.36 5.26
C PRO A 33 15.38 9.44 6.32
N ILE A 34 15.41 10.70 5.92
CA ILE A 34 15.21 11.87 6.80
C ILE A 34 13.77 12.39 6.81
N GLU A 35 12.92 11.91 5.89
CA GLU A 35 11.52 12.33 5.84
C GLU A 35 10.72 11.63 6.94
N SER A 36 9.91 12.41 7.65
CA SER A 36 9.01 11.86 8.67
C SER A 36 7.83 11.15 8.02
N GLU A 37 7.32 10.09 8.66
CA GLU A 37 6.12 9.39 8.17
C GLU A 37 4.92 10.32 8.00
N VAL A 38 4.79 11.33 8.87
CA VAL A 38 3.68 12.29 8.87
C VAL A 38 3.77 13.25 7.68
N SER A 39 4.98 13.70 7.33
CA SER A 39 5.17 14.53 6.13
C SER A 39 4.83 13.75 4.86
N VAL A 40 5.21 12.47 4.82
CA VAL A 40 4.85 11.57 3.71
C VAL A 40 3.34 11.32 3.69
N LEU A 41 2.71 11.13 4.84
CA LEU A 41 1.26 10.97 4.96
C LEU A 41 0.53 12.21 4.44
N GLY A 42 0.90 13.40 4.91
CA GLY A 42 0.31 14.67 4.48
C GLY A 42 0.31 14.82 2.97
N GLU A 43 1.45 14.61 2.30
CA GLU A 43 1.52 14.71 0.83
C GLU A 43 0.64 13.67 0.11
N MET A 44 0.49 12.47 0.69
CA MET A 44 -0.40 11.45 0.13
C MET A 44 -1.87 11.85 0.30
N LEU A 45 -2.23 12.42 1.46
CA LEU A 45 -3.58 12.90 1.72
C LEU A 45 -3.93 14.11 0.86
N ASP A 46 -3.00 15.07 0.69
CA ASP A 46 -3.18 16.23 -0.20
C ASP A 46 -3.54 15.75 -1.62
N TYR A 47 -2.77 14.82 -2.16
CA TYR A 47 -3.06 14.26 -3.48
C TYR A 47 -4.38 13.47 -3.50
N ALA A 48 -4.69 12.73 -2.44
CA ALA A 48 -5.94 11.98 -2.36
C ALA A 48 -7.17 12.91 -2.39
N GLU A 49 -7.10 14.06 -1.71
CA GLU A 49 -8.16 15.08 -1.71
C GLU A 49 -8.27 15.84 -3.03
N GLU A 50 -7.16 16.00 -3.76
CA GLU A 50 -7.18 16.57 -5.11
C GLU A 50 -7.94 15.70 -6.11
N VAL A 51 -7.83 14.37 -5.99
CA VAL A 51 -8.40 13.42 -6.97
C VAL A 51 -9.70 12.77 -6.52
N LEU A 52 -9.98 12.73 -5.22
CA LEU A 52 -11.08 12.00 -4.58
C LEU A 52 -11.58 12.74 -3.33
N ASN A 53 -12.65 12.23 -2.70
CA ASN A 53 -13.12 12.68 -1.39
C ASN A 53 -13.16 11.49 -0.40
N PRO A 54 -12.01 11.06 0.16
CA PRO A 54 -11.93 9.85 0.96
C PRO A 54 -12.56 10.05 2.35
N SER A 55 -13.56 9.23 2.70
CA SER A 55 -14.16 9.22 4.04
C SER A 55 -13.42 8.34 5.05
N LEU A 56 -12.65 7.35 4.57
CA LEU A 56 -11.91 6.38 5.38
C LEU A 56 -10.50 6.17 4.83
N VAL A 57 -9.51 6.29 5.71
CA VAL A 57 -8.11 5.97 5.44
C VAL A 57 -7.67 4.74 6.24
N LEU A 58 -7.12 3.73 5.55
CA LEU A 58 -6.58 2.52 6.18
C LEU A 58 -5.07 2.60 6.23
N LEU A 59 -4.49 2.66 7.43
CA LEU A 59 -3.04 2.83 7.62
C LEU A 59 -2.40 1.61 8.29
N ASP A 60 -1.11 1.37 8.05
CA ASP A 60 -0.35 0.41 8.86
C ASP A 60 0.08 0.97 10.22
N ARG A 61 0.59 0.05 11.06
CA ARG A 61 1.19 0.36 12.37
C ARG A 61 2.39 1.31 12.31
N GLY A 62 3.02 1.49 11.15
CA GLY A 62 4.12 2.43 10.94
C GLY A 62 3.66 3.88 11.13
N PHE A 63 2.42 4.19 10.75
CA PHE A 63 1.79 5.51 10.96
C PHE A 63 1.15 5.68 12.35
N TYR A 64 1.34 4.72 13.26
CA TYR A 64 0.87 4.87 14.64
C TYR A 64 1.73 5.91 15.36
N SER A 65 1.31 7.18 15.30
CA SER A 65 1.88 8.32 16.01
C SER A 65 0.79 9.36 16.29
N VAL A 66 1.02 10.20 17.31
CA VAL A 66 0.15 11.32 17.66
C VAL A 66 -0.03 12.24 16.46
N GLU A 67 1.07 12.56 15.79
CA GLU A 67 1.09 13.49 14.67
C GLU A 67 0.29 12.98 13.45
N ALA A 68 0.36 11.68 13.14
CA ALA A 68 -0.40 11.12 12.03
C ALA A 68 -1.91 11.09 12.34
N ILE A 69 -2.27 10.80 13.60
CA ILE A 69 -3.66 10.83 14.05
C ILE A 69 -4.20 12.26 14.02
N GLY A 70 -3.42 13.22 14.53
CA GLY A 70 -3.76 14.64 14.49
C GLY A 70 -3.95 15.16 13.07
N GLU A 71 -3.07 14.78 12.13
CA GLU A 71 -3.19 15.10 10.70
C GLU A 71 -4.54 14.62 10.13
N LEU A 72 -4.88 13.34 10.33
CA LEU A 72 -6.14 12.76 9.84
C LEU A 72 -7.38 13.44 10.45
N LYS A 73 -7.35 13.71 11.76
CA LYS A 73 -8.44 14.40 12.46
C LYS A 73 -8.60 15.85 12.01
N SER A 74 -7.50 16.56 11.77
CA SER A 74 -7.54 17.95 11.31
C SER A 74 -8.23 18.10 9.95
N ARG A 75 -8.17 17.04 9.13
CA ARG A 75 -8.84 16.92 7.83
C ARG A 75 -10.25 16.32 7.92
N SER A 76 -10.76 16.07 9.12
CA SER A 76 -12.05 15.39 9.36
C SER A 76 -12.15 14.01 8.67
N MET A 77 -11.03 13.32 8.49
CA MET A 77 -11.00 12.00 7.86
C MET A 77 -11.18 10.87 8.89
N GLY A 78 -12.02 9.91 8.55
CA GLY A 78 -12.09 8.65 9.27
C GLY A 78 -10.83 7.82 9.06
N PHE A 79 -10.36 7.11 10.09
CA PHE A 79 -9.23 6.19 9.92
C PHE A 79 -9.38 4.92 10.74
N THR A 80 -8.74 3.85 10.25
CA THR A 80 -8.55 2.62 11.01
C THR A 80 -7.12 2.11 10.79
N MET A 81 -6.42 1.81 11.88
CA MET A 81 -5.10 1.17 11.82
C MET A 81 -4.89 0.24 13.02
N PRO A 82 -4.01 -0.78 12.93
CA PRO A 82 -3.77 -1.64 14.07
C PRO A 82 -3.02 -0.88 15.15
N ALA A 83 -3.31 -1.17 16.40
CA ALA A 83 -2.63 -0.54 17.52
C ALA A 83 -1.20 -1.08 17.68
N LYS A 84 -0.24 -0.21 18.04
CA LYS A 84 1.05 -0.67 18.57
C LYS A 84 0.80 -1.40 19.90
N LYS A 85 1.41 -2.58 20.08
CA LYS A 85 1.31 -3.38 21.31
C LYS A 85 2.16 -2.76 22.44
N THR A 86 1.83 -1.54 22.84
CA THR A 86 2.40 -0.84 24.00
C THR A 86 2.00 -1.56 25.30
N ASN A 87 2.65 -1.22 26.42
CA ASN A 87 2.31 -1.83 27.71
C ASN A 87 0.83 -1.64 28.10
N PRO A 88 0.21 -0.46 27.92
CA PRO A 88 -1.23 -0.27 28.13
C PRO A 88 -2.07 -1.19 27.24
N VAL A 89 -1.86 -1.17 25.92
CA VAL A 89 -2.62 -1.99 24.96
C VAL A 89 -2.50 -3.48 25.29
N LYS A 90 -1.28 -3.96 25.61
CA LYS A 90 -1.05 -5.36 26.02
C LYS A 90 -1.81 -5.73 27.28
N LYS A 91 -1.88 -4.83 28.28
CA LYS A 91 -2.66 -5.06 29.50
C LYS A 91 -4.15 -5.14 29.17
N THR A 92 -4.64 -4.26 28.32
CA THR A 92 -6.04 -4.25 27.88
C THR A 92 -6.40 -5.53 27.11
N CYS A 93 -5.57 -5.96 26.14
CA CYS A 93 -5.80 -7.23 25.46
C CYS A 93 -5.83 -8.43 26.43
N LYS A 94 -4.96 -8.45 27.46
CA LYS A 94 -4.98 -9.53 28.47
C LYS A 94 -6.27 -9.54 29.29
N LYS A 95 -6.80 -8.36 29.65
CA LYS A 95 -8.09 -8.25 30.36
C LYS A 95 -9.25 -8.69 29.47
N PHE A 96 -9.25 -8.25 28.21
CA PHE A 96 -10.24 -8.66 27.22
C PHE A 96 -10.28 -10.17 27.04
N LYS A 97 -9.12 -10.84 26.90
CA LYS A 97 -9.02 -12.31 26.82
C LYS A 97 -9.61 -13.04 28.03
N LYS A 98 -9.69 -12.38 29.19
CA LYS A 98 -10.26 -12.92 30.42
C LYS A 98 -11.74 -12.55 30.64
N GLY A 99 -12.34 -11.81 29.72
CA GLY A 99 -13.69 -11.24 29.89
C GLY A 99 -13.77 -10.07 30.89
N GLU A 100 -12.62 -9.49 31.26
CA GLU A 100 -12.52 -8.40 32.26
C GLU A 100 -12.55 -6.99 31.63
N ALA A 101 -12.65 -6.90 30.30
CA ALA A 101 -12.70 -5.63 29.59
C ALA A 101 -13.67 -5.73 28.40
N PRO A 102 -14.39 -4.65 28.05
CA PRO A 102 -15.23 -4.63 26.86
C PRO A 102 -14.38 -4.66 25.58
N PRO A 103 -14.96 -5.04 24.43
CA PRO A 103 -14.25 -5.09 23.15
C PRO A 103 -13.96 -3.69 22.57
N GLU A 104 -14.60 -2.66 23.09
CA GLU A 104 -14.41 -1.25 22.74
C GLU A 104 -14.10 -0.42 23.98
N ILE A 105 -13.02 0.37 23.91
CA ILE A 105 -12.56 1.20 25.03
C ILE A 105 -12.01 2.53 24.50
N GLY A 106 -12.31 3.65 25.18
CA GLY A 106 -11.64 4.92 24.92
C GLY A 106 -10.15 4.85 25.27
N TYR A 107 -9.29 5.35 24.39
CA TYR A 107 -7.85 5.20 24.50
C TYR A 107 -7.10 6.43 24.02
N THR A 108 -6.09 6.85 24.76
CA THR A 108 -5.25 8.00 24.40
C THR A 108 -3.92 7.51 23.87
N VAL A 109 -3.58 7.95 22.65
CA VAL A 109 -2.24 7.76 22.08
C VAL A 109 -1.39 8.93 22.55
N SER A 110 -0.40 8.66 23.39
CA SER A 110 0.56 9.67 23.87
C SER A 110 1.90 9.56 23.14
N GLY A 111 2.53 10.70 22.90
CA GLY A 111 3.82 10.82 22.23
C GLY A 111 4.55 12.10 22.62
N ALA A 112 5.74 12.32 22.06
CA ALA A 112 6.56 13.49 22.42
C ALA A 112 5.89 14.84 22.08
N LYS A 113 4.97 14.84 21.11
CA LYS A 113 4.29 16.04 20.61
C LYS A 113 2.85 16.21 21.11
N GLY A 114 2.48 15.50 22.17
CA GLY A 114 1.16 15.60 22.79
C GLY A 114 0.42 14.28 22.83
N GLU A 115 -0.91 14.36 22.81
CA GLU A 115 -1.81 13.24 23.00
C GLU A 115 -3.00 13.34 22.05
N GLU A 116 -3.49 12.19 21.59
CA GLU A 116 -4.66 12.10 20.73
C GLU A 116 -5.61 11.02 21.24
N ASP A 117 -6.87 11.41 21.50
CA ASP A 117 -7.91 10.48 21.94
C ASP A 117 -8.51 9.69 20.77
N VAL A 118 -8.59 8.39 20.91
CA VAL A 118 -9.09 7.46 19.90
C VAL A 118 -9.93 6.37 20.57
N ARG A 119 -10.61 5.58 19.76
CA ARG A 119 -11.23 4.33 20.21
C ARG A 119 -10.26 3.18 19.99
N LEU A 120 -10.09 2.33 21.00
CA LEU A 120 -9.39 1.06 20.92
C LEU A 120 -10.41 -0.07 20.76
N LEU A 121 -10.38 -0.72 19.61
CA LEU A 121 -11.25 -1.84 19.27
C LEU A 121 -10.46 -3.14 19.32
N LEU A 122 -11.00 -4.16 19.97
CA LEU A 122 -10.34 -5.45 20.19
C LEU A 122 -11.14 -6.54 19.47
N THR A 123 -10.50 -7.21 18.52
CA THR A 123 -11.08 -8.40 17.88
C THR A 123 -10.30 -9.65 18.22
N GLU A 124 -11.00 -10.78 18.22
CA GLU A 124 -10.39 -12.10 18.33
C GLU A 124 -10.27 -12.74 16.95
N LYS A 125 -9.16 -13.41 16.71
CA LYS A 125 -8.94 -14.20 15.51
C LYS A 125 -8.36 -15.55 15.86
N GLU A 126 -8.99 -16.60 15.35
CA GLU A 126 -8.47 -17.95 15.44
C GLU A 126 -7.25 -18.11 14.52
N THR A 127 -6.16 -18.64 15.08
CA THR A 127 -4.92 -18.94 14.36
C THR A 127 -4.46 -20.36 14.68
N GLU A 128 -3.49 -20.88 13.93
CA GLU A 128 -2.87 -22.18 14.19
C GLU A 128 -2.25 -22.27 15.59
N ASN A 129 -1.90 -21.13 16.19
CA ASN A 129 -1.33 -21.02 17.55
C ASN A 129 -2.38 -20.67 18.61
N GLY A 130 -3.68 -20.77 18.27
CA GLY A 130 -4.83 -20.42 19.11
C GLY A 130 -5.38 -19.01 18.86
N THR A 131 -6.25 -18.55 19.76
CA THR A 131 -6.91 -17.25 19.66
C THR A 131 -5.95 -16.09 19.93
N GLU A 132 -5.71 -15.26 18.91
CA GLU A 132 -4.97 -14.00 18.98
C GLU A 132 -5.91 -12.80 19.06
N ILE A 133 -5.50 -11.79 19.82
CA ILE A 133 -6.22 -10.51 19.88
C ILE A 133 -5.55 -9.50 18.94
N HIS A 134 -6.37 -8.90 18.09
CA HIS A 134 -6.00 -7.87 17.14
C HIS A 134 -6.59 -6.52 17.58
N PRO A 135 -5.76 -5.65 18.19
CA PRO A 135 -6.21 -4.31 18.56
C PRO A 135 -6.13 -3.36 17.37
N PHE A 136 -7.16 -2.54 17.19
CA PHE A 136 -7.24 -1.43 16.23
C PHE A 136 -7.46 -0.12 16.97
N ILE A 137 -6.95 0.98 16.39
CA ILE A 137 -7.35 2.33 16.78
C ILE A 137 -8.13 2.99 15.63
N THR A 138 -9.15 3.75 16.00
CA THR A 138 -10.00 4.49 15.06
C THR A 138 -10.60 5.75 15.72
N ASN A 139 -10.99 6.73 14.91
CA ASN A 139 -11.85 7.86 15.30
C ASN A 139 -13.31 7.68 14.86
N LEU A 140 -13.67 6.52 14.32
CA LEU A 140 -15.01 6.23 13.81
C LEU A 140 -15.88 5.54 14.84
N GLU A 141 -17.18 5.83 14.77
CA GLU A 141 -18.22 5.13 15.52
C GLU A 141 -18.59 3.80 14.83
N ILE A 142 -17.68 2.83 14.92
CA ILE A 142 -17.81 1.49 14.33
C ILE A 142 -17.49 0.38 15.32
N THR A 143 -18.11 -0.78 15.11
CA THR A 143 -17.85 -2.00 15.89
C THR A 143 -16.46 -2.57 15.62
N PRO A 144 -15.90 -3.36 16.55
CA PRO A 144 -14.66 -4.11 16.33
C PRO A 144 -14.71 -4.99 15.06
N GLU A 145 -15.85 -5.62 14.79
CA GLU A 145 -16.10 -6.45 13.62
C GLU A 145 -16.00 -5.61 12.34
N GLU A 146 -16.71 -4.49 12.26
CA GLU A 146 -16.62 -3.56 11.13
C GLU A 146 -15.20 -3.02 10.94
N ALA A 147 -14.48 -2.70 12.03
CA ALA A 147 -13.09 -2.26 11.93
C ALA A 147 -12.19 -3.35 11.34
N SER A 148 -12.38 -4.60 11.73
CA SER A 148 -11.66 -5.75 11.17
C SER A 148 -12.03 -6.01 9.70
N GLU A 149 -13.31 -5.92 9.34
CA GLU A 149 -13.79 -6.04 7.96
C GLU A 149 -13.23 -4.93 7.08
N ASN A 150 -13.35 -3.67 7.50
CA ASN A 150 -12.76 -2.51 6.81
C ASN A 150 -11.24 -2.68 6.67
N TYR A 151 -10.55 -3.10 7.72
CA TYR A 151 -9.11 -3.30 7.66
C TYR A 151 -8.69 -4.48 6.78
N SER A 152 -9.57 -5.47 6.55
CA SER A 152 -9.29 -6.59 5.63
C SER A 152 -9.04 -6.11 4.19
N TRP A 153 -9.64 -5.00 3.78
CA TRP A 153 -9.38 -4.37 2.47
C TRP A 153 -7.93 -3.92 2.32
N ARG A 154 -7.25 -3.58 3.42
CA ARG A 154 -5.82 -3.24 3.41
C ARG A 154 -4.94 -4.43 3.04
N TRP A 155 -5.34 -5.66 3.37
CA TRP A 155 -4.61 -6.88 2.95
C TRP A 155 -4.53 -7.00 1.42
N ARG A 156 -5.51 -6.44 0.70
CA ARG A 156 -5.46 -6.36 -0.76
C ARG A 156 -4.24 -5.56 -1.21
N ILE A 157 -3.86 -4.48 -0.52
CA ILE A 157 -2.66 -3.69 -0.87
C ILE A 157 -1.39 -4.55 -0.82
N GLU A 158 -1.18 -5.36 0.21
CA GLU A 158 -0.02 -6.26 0.29
C GLU A 158 -0.03 -7.31 -0.82
N THR A 159 -1.22 -7.82 -1.16
CA THR A 159 -1.38 -8.73 -2.30
C THR A 159 -1.08 -8.04 -3.62
N ASN A 160 -1.51 -6.80 -3.79
CA ASN A 160 -1.29 -6.01 -4.99
C ASN A 160 0.17 -5.61 -5.18
N ILE A 161 0.89 -5.30 -4.11
CA ILE A 161 2.34 -5.08 -4.16
C ILE A 161 3.04 -6.34 -4.70
N ARG A 162 2.63 -7.54 -4.25
CA ARG A 162 3.18 -8.80 -4.79
C ARG A 162 2.87 -9.00 -6.28
N GLU A 163 1.70 -8.59 -6.74
CA GLU A 163 1.37 -8.62 -8.19
C GLU A 163 2.15 -7.57 -8.97
N LEU A 164 2.29 -6.36 -8.44
CA LEU A 164 3.07 -5.27 -9.01
C LEU A 164 4.53 -5.69 -9.21
N GLU A 165 5.13 -6.39 -8.23
CA GLU A 165 6.51 -6.86 -8.32
C GLU A 165 6.76 -7.81 -9.50
N LYS A 166 5.74 -8.46 -10.06
CA LYS A 166 5.88 -9.30 -11.27
C LYS A 166 6.19 -8.47 -12.53
N PHE A 167 5.79 -7.20 -12.53
CA PHE A 167 6.12 -6.23 -13.57
C PHE A 167 7.49 -5.57 -13.37
N LYS A 168 8.20 -5.87 -12.28
CA LYS A 168 9.48 -5.23 -11.95
C LYS A 168 10.62 -5.79 -12.81
N PRO A 169 11.30 -4.95 -13.59
CA PRO A 169 12.51 -5.35 -14.29
C PRO A 169 13.59 -5.81 -13.31
N GLN A 170 14.29 -6.88 -13.65
CA GLN A 170 15.50 -7.29 -12.93
C GLN A 170 16.66 -6.35 -13.31
N THR A 171 17.42 -5.91 -12.32
CA THR A 171 18.57 -5.04 -12.54
C THR A 171 19.66 -5.26 -11.49
N THR A 172 20.90 -5.19 -11.92
CA THR A 172 22.08 -5.16 -11.05
C THR A 172 22.55 -3.73 -10.75
N SER A 173 21.96 -2.72 -11.40
CA SER A 173 22.34 -1.32 -11.23
C SER A 173 22.16 -0.86 -9.79
N GLN A 174 23.11 -0.07 -9.32
CA GLN A 174 23.06 0.59 -8.00
C GLN A 174 22.41 1.98 -8.06
N SER A 175 22.07 2.48 -9.25
CA SER A 175 21.42 3.79 -9.39
C SER A 175 20.03 3.78 -8.74
N MET A 176 19.85 4.66 -7.75
CA MET A 176 18.54 4.84 -7.09
C MET A 176 17.49 5.41 -8.04
N GLU A 177 17.91 6.26 -8.99
CA GLU A 177 17.03 6.84 -10.00
C GLU A 177 16.48 5.77 -10.94
N LEU A 178 17.34 4.85 -11.40
CA LEU A 178 16.92 3.76 -12.26
C LEU A 178 15.98 2.80 -11.51
N ARG A 179 16.28 2.48 -10.25
CA ARG A 179 15.41 1.64 -9.42
C ARG A 179 14.06 2.30 -9.13
N ARG A 180 14.03 3.63 -8.94
CA ARG A 180 12.78 4.40 -8.85
C ARG A 180 12.00 4.35 -10.16
N LEU A 181 12.66 4.57 -11.30
CA LEU A 181 12.02 4.49 -12.61
C LEU A 181 11.40 3.11 -12.82
N TYR A 182 12.11 2.02 -12.51
CA TYR A 182 11.56 0.67 -12.61
C TYR A 182 10.37 0.43 -11.71
N PHE A 183 10.39 0.95 -10.48
CA PHE A 183 9.24 0.86 -9.59
C PHE A 183 8.02 1.59 -10.16
N LEU A 184 8.19 2.84 -10.63
CA LEU A 184 7.13 3.63 -11.26
C LEU A 184 6.59 2.94 -12.52
N PHE A 185 7.47 2.37 -13.33
CA PHE A 185 7.07 1.61 -14.51
C PHE A 185 6.22 0.38 -14.15
N SER A 186 6.60 -0.35 -13.09
CA SER A 186 5.80 -1.47 -12.58
C SER A 186 4.43 -1.04 -12.06
N VAL A 187 4.35 0.12 -11.38
CA VAL A 187 3.07 0.71 -10.94
C VAL A 187 2.17 0.99 -12.15
N THR A 188 2.73 1.57 -13.21
CA THR A 188 1.99 1.87 -14.45
C THR A 188 1.45 0.61 -15.10
N LEU A 189 2.29 -0.41 -15.29
CA LEU A 189 1.87 -1.69 -15.87
C LEU A 189 0.85 -2.42 -15.00
N TYR A 190 1.03 -2.38 -13.68
CA TYR A 190 0.05 -2.92 -12.74
C TYR A 190 -1.30 -2.22 -12.88
N ASN A 191 -1.35 -0.89 -12.88
CA ASN A 191 -2.60 -0.15 -13.04
C ASN A 191 -3.26 -0.44 -14.39
N LEU A 192 -2.47 -0.51 -15.48
CA LEU A 192 -2.98 -0.88 -16.80
C LEU A 192 -3.65 -2.26 -16.75
N TRP A 193 -2.98 -3.25 -16.16
CA TRP A 193 -3.54 -4.59 -15.96
C TRP A 193 -4.85 -4.58 -15.16
N ILE A 194 -4.92 -3.84 -14.05
CA ILE A 194 -6.15 -3.75 -13.24
C ILE A 194 -7.32 -3.13 -14.03
N ILE A 195 -7.04 -2.17 -14.91
CA ILE A 195 -8.06 -1.52 -15.73
C ILE A 195 -8.53 -2.44 -16.85
N THR A 196 -7.62 -3.16 -17.52
CA THR A 196 -7.92 -4.00 -18.70
C THR A 196 -8.44 -5.39 -18.37
N ARG A 197 -8.16 -5.94 -17.17
CA ARG A 197 -8.55 -7.31 -16.79
C ARG A 197 -10.06 -7.54 -16.65
N ASN A 198 -10.89 -6.51 -16.78
CA ASN A 198 -12.35 -6.57 -16.70
C ASN A 198 -13.00 -7.25 -17.94
N GLY A 199 -12.49 -8.41 -18.38
CA GLY A 199 -12.94 -9.07 -19.62
C GLY A 199 -12.25 -10.37 -20.04
N SER A 200 -11.76 -11.19 -19.10
CA SER A 200 -11.38 -12.61 -19.27
C SER A 200 -10.13 -13.02 -20.07
N GLU A 201 -9.48 -12.15 -20.85
CA GLU A 201 -8.33 -12.61 -21.66
C GLU A 201 -7.04 -12.83 -20.84
N HIS A 202 -6.78 -12.05 -19.78
CA HIS A 202 -5.59 -12.20 -18.93
C HIS A 202 -5.86 -11.92 -17.44
N PRO A 203 -6.57 -12.83 -16.74
CA PRO A 203 -6.95 -12.64 -15.33
C PRO A 203 -5.76 -12.56 -14.37
N ARG A 204 -4.59 -13.09 -14.76
CA ARG A 204 -3.37 -13.05 -13.93
C ARG A 204 -2.35 -12.05 -14.46
N ALA A 205 -1.65 -11.34 -13.56
CA ALA A 205 -0.62 -10.37 -13.94
C ALA A 205 0.47 -10.96 -14.85
N ARG A 206 0.81 -12.25 -14.64
CA ARG A 206 1.78 -12.97 -15.47
C ARG A 206 1.28 -13.15 -16.91
N GLU A 207 0.03 -13.56 -17.09
CA GLU A 207 -0.58 -13.77 -18.41
C GLU A 207 -0.64 -12.44 -19.16
N PHE A 208 -1.03 -11.36 -18.46
CA PHE A 208 -1.06 -10.02 -19.04
C PHE A 208 0.34 -9.55 -19.46
N LYS A 209 1.36 -9.84 -18.66
CA LYS A 209 2.75 -9.52 -18.98
C LYS A 209 3.24 -10.27 -20.22
N GLU A 210 2.99 -11.58 -20.30
CA GLU A 210 3.39 -12.43 -21.43
C GLU A 210 2.71 -11.95 -22.73
N TRP A 211 1.41 -11.60 -22.66
CA TRP A 211 0.69 -10.99 -23.78
C TRP A 211 1.30 -9.65 -24.20
N LEU A 212 1.55 -8.75 -23.25
CA LEU A 212 2.12 -7.44 -23.56
C LEU A 212 3.52 -7.56 -24.19
N GLU A 213 4.34 -8.50 -23.74
CA GLU A 213 5.64 -8.80 -24.34
C GLU A 213 5.51 -9.27 -25.80
N PHE A 214 4.52 -10.12 -26.10
CA PHE A 214 4.23 -10.57 -27.46
C PHE A 214 3.78 -9.42 -28.37
N GLU A 215 2.82 -8.59 -27.92
CA GLU A 215 2.34 -7.43 -28.68
C GLU A 215 3.47 -6.46 -28.99
N LEU A 216 4.29 -6.10 -27.99
CA LEU A 216 5.42 -5.20 -28.18
C LEU A 216 6.46 -5.76 -29.16
N LEU A 217 6.69 -7.07 -29.14
CA LEU A 217 7.58 -7.72 -30.10
C LEU A 217 7.00 -7.66 -31.52
N ALA A 218 5.70 -7.92 -31.68
CA ALA A 218 5.01 -7.82 -32.95
C ALA A 218 5.07 -6.40 -33.53
N PHE A 219 4.81 -5.37 -32.71
CA PHE A 219 4.94 -3.98 -33.12
C PHE A 219 6.36 -3.64 -33.59
N LYS A 220 7.39 -4.08 -32.84
CA LYS A 220 8.79 -3.86 -33.22
C LYS A 220 9.12 -4.49 -34.59
N VAL A 221 8.67 -5.73 -34.82
CA VAL A 221 8.89 -6.43 -36.10
C VAL A 221 8.16 -5.71 -37.24
N LEU A 222 6.94 -5.23 -37.01
CA LEU A 222 6.18 -4.48 -38.00
C LEU A 222 6.83 -3.14 -38.33
N GLU A 223 7.36 -2.41 -37.34
CA GLU A 223 8.12 -1.18 -37.55
C GLU A 223 9.39 -1.44 -38.38
N GLU A 224 10.15 -2.50 -38.07
CA GLU A 224 11.33 -2.88 -38.84
C GLU A 224 11.00 -3.26 -40.28
N TYR A 225 9.86 -3.92 -40.52
CA TYR A 225 9.37 -4.26 -41.86
C TYR A 225 8.89 -3.04 -42.66
N MET A 226 8.29 -2.06 -41.97
CA MET A 226 7.77 -0.83 -42.59
C MET A 226 8.84 0.25 -42.79
N ALA A 227 10.03 0.11 -42.19
CA ALA A 227 11.13 1.03 -42.43
C ALA A 227 11.58 0.97 -43.90
N GLU A 228 11.52 2.10 -44.62
CA GLU A 228 11.93 2.16 -46.01
C GLU A 228 13.39 1.70 -46.18
N PRO A 229 13.71 0.91 -47.23
CA PRO A 229 15.09 0.58 -47.52
C PRO A 229 15.90 1.86 -47.77
N PRO A 230 17.18 1.90 -47.38
CA PRO A 230 18.02 3.06 -47.62
C PRO A 230 18.01 3.41 -49.12
N PRO A 231 18.00 4.71 -49.47
CA PRO A 231 17.94 5.13 -50.87
C PRO A 231 19.09 4.47 -51.66
N PRO A 232 18.82 3.99 -52.87
CA PRO A 232 19.84 3.30 -53.66
C PRO A 232 21.05 4.22 -53.84
N HIS A 233 22.24 3.67 -53.59
CA HIS A 233 23.49 4.37 -53.81
C HIS A 233 23.54 4.87 -55.25
N THR A 234 23.60 6.19 -55.41
CA THR A 234 23.80 6.82 -56.71
C THR A 234 25.27 6.60 -57.08
N PRO A 235 25.61 5.81 -58.12
CA PRO A 235 26.99 5.73 -58.57
C PRO A 235 27.43 7.10 -59.10
N ALA A 236 28.61 7.54 -58.64
CA ALA A 236 29.26 8.79 -59.03
C ALA A 236 29.74 8.79 -60.48
#